data_AF-A0A6G0Y7H2-F1
#
_entry.id   AF-A0A6G0Y7H2-F1
#
_cell.length_a   1.000
_cell.length_b   1.000
_cell.length_c   1.000
_cell.angle_alpha   90.00
_cell.angle_beta   90.00
_cell.angle_gamma   90.00
#
_symmetry.space_group_name_H-M   'P 1'
#
loop_
_entity.id
_entity.type
_entity.pdbx_description
1 polymer ?
#
loop_
_entity_poly.entity_id
_entity_poly.type
_entity_poly.pdbx_seq_one_letter_code
_entity_poly.pdbx_strand_id
1 'polypeptide(L)' 'MAWGKRPLGRPKQRWTDKVEKNLAEIGMRDGETIAQDRDRWKQLCVE' A
#
# COMPACT_ATOMS: atom_id res chain seq x y z
N MET A 1 27.50 -20.50 12.41
CA MET A 1 26.88 -19.64 11.39
C MET A 1 25.53 -20.23 11.03
N ALA A 2 24.43 -19.64 11.48
CA ALA A 2 23.09 -20.16 11.23
C ALA A 2 22.56 -19.60 9.90
N TRP A 3 22.88 -20.24 8.78
CA TRP A 3 22.18 -20.00 7.52
C TRP A 3 20.86 -20.76 7.56
N GLY A 4 19.73 -20.04 7.64
CA GLY A 4 18.43 -20.65 7.34
C GLY A 4 17.30 -20.50 8.35
N LYS A 5 17.28 -19.50 9.24
CA LYS A 5 16.03 -19.12 9.90
C LYS A 5 15.45 -17.88 9.24
N ARG A 6 14.47 -18.08 8.34
CA ARG A 6 13.58 -16.98 7.89
C ARG A 6 12.93 -16.40 9.15
N PRO A 7 12.92 -15.07 9.34
CA PRO A 7 12.26 -14.48 10.48
C PRO A 7 10.79 -14.95 10.49
N LEU A 8 10.38 -15.64 11.55
CA LEU A 8 8.98 -15.97 11.78
C LEU A 8 8.27 -14.66 12.16
N GLY A 9 7.66 -14.03 11.17
CA GLY A 9 6.91 -12.80 11.31
C GLY A 9 6.06 -12.54 10.06
N ARG A 10 5.13 -11.58 10.16
CA ARG A 10 4.35 -11.12 9.00
C ARG A 10 5.35 -10.72 7.89
N PRO A 11 5.14 -11.13 6.63
CA PRO A 11 5.97 -10.71 5.51
C PRO A 11 6.17 -9.20 5.55
N LYS A 12 7.43 -8.75 5.39
CA LYS A 12 7.85 -7.35 5.61
C LYS A 12 7.08 -6.32 4.78
N GLN A 13 6.48 -6.72 3.66
CA GLN A 13 5.76 -5.79 2.79
C GLN A 13 4.74 -6.52 1.92
N ARG A 14 3.47 -6.17 2.10
CA ARG A 14 2.35 -6.58 1.26
C ARG A 14 2.14 -5.52 0.16
N TRP A 15 1.45 -5.90 -0.90
CA TRP A 15 0.98 -4.94 -1.91
C TRP A 15 0.25 -3.76 -1.26
N THR A 16 -0.63 -4.05 -0.31
CA THR A 16 -1.41 -3.03 0.41
C THR A 16 -0.52 -2.02 1.13
N ASP A 17 0.54 -2.49 1.81
CA ASP A 17 1.48 -1.59 2.50
C ASP A 17 2.20 -0.66 1.49
N LYS A 18 2.42 -1.12 0.25
CA LYS A 18 2.95 -0.29 -0.86
C LYS A 18 1.93 0.74 -1.35
N VAL A 19 0.67 0.34 -1.51
CA VAL A 19 -0.41 1.24 -1.94
C VAL A 19 -0.65 2.33 -0.91
N GLU A 20 -0.75 1.97 0.37
CA GLU A 20 -0.91 2.94 1.46
C GLU A 20 0.24 3.95 1.50
N LYS A 21 1.48 3.47 1.31
CA LYS A 21 2.64 4.36 1.22
C LYS A 21 2.54 5.35 0.05
N ASN A 22 2.21 4.86 -1.15
CA ASN A 22 2.07 5.72 -2.33
C ASN A 22 0.95 6.76 -2.14
N LEU A 23 -0.16 6.36 -1.53
CA LEU A 23 -1.28 7.26 -1.23
C LEU A 23 -0.86 8.34 -0.22
N ALA A 24 -0.11 7.95 0.83
CA ALA A 24 0.43 8.89 1.78
C ALA A 24 1.43 9.89 1.15
N GLU A 25 2.25 9.45 0.19
CA GLU A 25 3.17 10.32 -0.58
C GLU A 25 2.42 11.33 -1.46
N ILE A 26 1.24 10.96 -1.97
CA ILE A 26 0.34 11.86 -2.73
C ILE A 26 -0.46 12.78 -1.78
N GLY A 27 -0.28 12.65 -0.46
CA GLY A 27 -0.97 13.46 0.55
C GLY A 27 -2.37 12.94 0.91
N MET A 28 -2.73 11.74 0.45
CA MET A 28 -4.01 11.11 0.73
C MET A 28 -3.89 10.13 1.90
N ARG A 29 -4.41 10.53 3.06
CA ARG A 29 -4.42 9.68 4.26
C ARG A 29 -5.56 8.65 4.27
N ASP A 30 -6.64 8.90 3.54
CA ASP A 30 -7.86 8.08 3.53
C ASP A 30 -7.98 7.25 2.24
N GLY A 31 -6.98 6.40 1.99
CA GLY A 31 -6.92 5.55 0.81
C GLY A 31 -8.13 4.64 0.65
N GLU A 32 -8.68 4.14 1.75
CA GLU A 32 -9.87 3.29 1.77
C GLU A 32 -11.14 4.06 1.36
N THR A 33 -11.32 5.28 1.86
CA THR A 33 -12.45 6.15 1.48
C THR A 33 -12.38 6.53 0.01
N ILE A 34 -11.17 6.74 -0.53
CA ILE A 34 -11.00 7.09 -1.93
C ILE A 34 -11.09 5.87 -2.85
N ALA A 35 -10.73 4.66 -2.39
CA ALA A 35 -11.03 3.43 -3.11
C ALA A 35 -12.55 3.16 -3.23
N GLN A 36 -13.35 3.64 -2.27
CA GLN A 36 -14.81 3.59 -2.34
C GLN A 36 -15.39 4.65 -3.29
N ASP A 37 -14.68 5.75 -3.50
CA ASP A 37 -15.04 6.81 -4.46
C ASP A 37 -14.39 6.53 -5.84
N ARG A 38 -15.15 5.83 -6.69
CA ARG A 38 -14.69 5.39 -8.02
C ARG A 38 -14.21 6.54 -8.91
N ASP A 39 -14.87 7.71 -8.85
CA ASP A 39 -14.53 8.84 -9.71
C ASP A 39 -13.25 9.53 -9.24
N ARG A 40 -13.07 9.64 -7.93
CA ARG A 40 -11.84 10.15 -7.32
C ARG A 40 -10.67 9.20 -7.50
N TRP A 41 -10.91 7.88 -7.49
CA TRP A 41 -9.91 6.87 -7.83
C TRP A 41 -9.46 6.98 -9.31
N LYS A 42 -10.41 7.20 -10.24
CA LYS A 42 -10.11 7.40 -11.66
C LYS A 42 -9.19 8.60 -11.93
N GLN A 43 -9.34 9.68 -11.16
CA GLN A 43 -8.50 10.88 -11.29
C GLN A 43 -7.05 10.65 -10.86
N LEU A 44 -6.78 9.59 -10.09
CA LEU A 44 -5.44 9.24 -9.60
C LEU A 44 -4.74 8.20 -10.47
N CYS A 45 -5.51 7.32 -11.10
CA CYS A 45 -5.00 6.28 -12.00
C CYS A 45 -4.71 6.78 -13.44
N VAL A 46 -4.35 8.05 -13.61
CA VAL A 46 -4.08 8.62 -14.95
C VAL A 46 -2.90 7.88 -15.60
N GLU A 47 -3.17 7.26 -16.75
CA GLU A 47 -2.21 6.71 -17.71
C GLU A 47 -1.69 7.81 -18.65
#